data_AF-A0A378PXV4-F1
#
_entry.id   AF-A0A378PXV4-F1
#
_cell.length_a   1.000
_cell.length_b   1.000
_cell.length_c   1.000
_cell.angle_alpha   90.00
_cell.angle_beta   90.00
_cell.angle_gamma   90.00
#
_symmetry.space_group_name_H-M   'P 1'
#
loop_
_entity.id
_entity.type
_entity.pdbx_description
1 polymer ?
#
loop_
_entity_poly.entity_id
_entity_poly.type
_entity_poly.pdbx_seq_one_letter_code
_entity_poly.pdbx_strand_id
1 'polypeptide(L)'
;MKHNAHKTPKAQLIAVAESFAGVSRFADACYRYYYYHDQASRDFLLSSLAVEFAEYLTKIPAKHHQSIIATALIEISYPQKNLSRSTFCAKERACCMGISRRQYYNLNAGEAIDNIIGNITGIAKVVAGKVREQLGINLKLGY
;
A
#
# COMPACT_ATOMS: atom_id res chain seq x y z
N MET A 1 33.22 33.66 13.47
CA MET A 1 33.09 32.26 13.02
C MET A 1 31.61 31.93 12.89
N LYS A 2 31.11 31.77 11.66
CA LYS A 2 29.72 31.34 11.44
C LYS A 2 29.69 29.83 11.61
N HIS A 3 28.97 29.32 12.61
CA HIS A 3 28.69 27.90 12.73
C HIS A 3 27.95 27.45 11.46
N ASN A 4 28.59 26.63 10.63
CA ASN A 4 27.91 25.88 9.60
C ASN A 4 26.97 24.91 10.31
N ALA A 5 25.70 25.29 10.46
CA ALA A 5 24.66 24.37 10.86
C ALA A 5 24.67 23.22 9.85
N HIS A 6 25.13 22.04 10.27
CA HIS A 6 24.97 20.80 9.52
C HIS A 6 23.47 20.63 9.27
N LYS A 7 23.00 21.01 8.08
CA LYS A 7 21.64 20.71 7.63
C LYS A 7 21.56 19.20 7.54
N THR A 8 20.88 18.57 8.51
CA THR A 8 20.55 17.16 8.46
C THR A 8 19.87 16.88 7.12
N PRO A 9 20.43 16.00 6.27
CA PRO A 9 19.84 15.64 5.00
C PRO A 9 18.36 15.29 5.17
N LYS A 10 17.49 15.78 4.27
CA LYS A 10 16.03 15.56 4.33
C LYS A 10 15.66 14.08 4.52
N ALA A 11 16.42 13.16 3.92
CA ALA A 11 16.24 11.72 4.08
C ALA A 11 16.48 11.24 5.52
N GLN A 12 17.48 11.77 6.22
CA GLN A 12 17.76 11.42 7.61
C GLN A 12 16.67 11.97 8.54
N LEU A 13 16.14 13.17 8.26
CA LEU A 13 14.99 13.70 9.00
C LEU A 13 13.73 12.84 8.81
N ILE A 14 13.46 12.41 7.57
CA ILE A 14 12.32 11.51 7.28
C ILE A 14 12.49 10.16 7.99
N ALA A 15 13.67 9.54 7.90
CA ALA A 15 13.94 8.27 8.57
C ALA A 15 13.80 8.35 10.10
N VAL A 16 14.20 9.48 10.69
CA VAL A 16 13.99 9.78 12.11
C VAL A 16 12.50 9.91 12.41
N ALA A 17 11.75 10.69 11.64
CA ALA A 17 10.32 10.86 11.82
C ALA A 17 9.52 9.55 11.64
N GLU A 18 9.91 8.70 10.68
CA GLU A 18 9.36 7.35 10.51
C GLU A 18 9.60 6.48 11.76
N SER A 19 10.80 6.57 12.36
CA SER A 19 11.15 5.83 13.58
C SER A 19 10.38 6.29 14.82
N PHE A 20 9.93 7.55 14.86
CA PHE A 20 9.19 8.15 15.98
C PHE A 20 7.68 8.24 15.77
N ALA A 21 7.16 7.86 14.59
CA ALA A 21 5.72 7.98 14.26
C ALA A 21 4.82 7.03 15.09
N GLY A 22 5.39 6.07 15.82
CA GLY A 22 4.65 5.19 16.73
C GLY A 22 3.57 4.36 16.03
N VAL A 23 3.84 3.94 14.78
CA VAL A 23 2.90 3.19 13.95
C VAL A 23 3.07 1.68 14.11
N SER A 24 1.99 0.92 13.91
CA SER A 24 2.07 -0.54 13.93
C SER A 24 2.93 -1.05 12.77
N ARG A 25 3.50 -2.24 12.91
CA ARG A 25 4.30 -2.89 11.85
C ARG A 25 3.51 -3.02 10.54
N PHE A 26 2.22 -3.31 10.63
CA PHE A 26 1.36 -3.41 9.45
C PHE A 26 1.19 -2.05 8.77
N ALA A 27 0.94 -0.99 9.54
CA ALA A 27 0.81 0.35 8.99
C ALA A 27 2.11 0.86 8.35
N ASP A 28 3.25 0.58 8.98
CA ASP A 28 4.58 0.86 8.41
C ASP A 28 4.80 0.09 7.11
N ALA A 29 4.43 -1.19 7.04
CA ALA A 29 4.54 -1.97 5.80
C ALA A 29 3.66 -1.43 4.67
N CYS A 30 2.42 -1.02 4.96
CA CYS A 30 1.56 -0.33 3.98
C CYS A 30 2.22 0.95 3.47
N TYR A 31 2.74 1.78 4.37
CA TYR A 31 3.42 3.03 4.04
C TYR A 31 4.67 2.80 3.19
N ARG A 32 5.54 1.89 3.62
CA ARG A 32 6.79 1.54 2.94
C ARG A 32 6.56 0.98 1.55
N TYR A 33 5.59 0.06 1.42
CA TYR A 33 5.29 -0.53 0.13
C TYR A 33 4.64 0.47 -0.83
N TYR A 34 3.72 1.30 -0.34
CA TYR A 34 3.01 2.26 -1.18
C TYR A 34 3.93 3.37 -1.72
N TYR A 35 4.77 3.97 -0.87
CA TYR A 35 5.60 5.11 -1.27
C TYR A 35 7.01 4.75 -1.76
N TYR A 36 7.55 3.61 -1.32
CA TYR A 36 8.94 3.23 -1.60
C TYR A 36 9.06 1.86 -2.29
N HIS A 37 7.94 1.18 -2.56
CA HIS A 37 7.92 -0.16 -3.19
C HIS A 37 8.84 -1.18 -2.52
N ASP A 38 8.97 -1.09 -1.19
CA ASP A 38 9.85 -1.96 -0.41
C ASP A 38 9.40 -3.43 -0.47
N GLN A 39 10.29 -4.30 -0.95
CA GLN A 39 9.98 -5.71 -1.19
C GLN A 39 9.78 -6.49 0.12
N ALA A 40 10.52 -6.17 1.18
CA ALA A 40 10.33 -6.82 2.48
C ALA A 40 8.93 -6.52 3.06
N SER A 41 8.49 -5.27 2.92
CA SER A 41 7.13 -4.84 3.27
C SER A 41 6.08 -5.53 2.42
N ARG A 42 6.33 -5.69 1.11
CA ARG A 42 5.45 -6.46 0.22
C ARG A 42 5.27 -7.90 0.70
N ASP A 43 6.34 -8.59 1.06
CA ASP A 43 6.28 -9.99 1.48
C ASP A 43 5.60 -10.15 2.85
N PHE A 44 5.82 -9.18 3.75
CA PHE A 44 5.07 -9.10 5.01
C PHE A 44 3.57 -8.86 4.76
N LEU A 45 3.20 -7.93 3.88
CA LEU A 45 1.80 -7.68 3.53
C LEU A 45 1.17 -8.92 2.89
N LEU A 46 1.87 -9.57 1.98
CA LEU A 46 1.41 -10.78 1.29
C LEU A 46 1.11 -11.94 2.26
N SER A 47 1.73 -11.98 3.44
CA SER A 47 1.48 -13.00 4.48
C SER A 47 0.48 -12.57 5.55
N SER A 48 0.20 -11.28 5.72
CA SER A 48 -0.66 -10.75 6.78
C SER A 48 -2.05 -10.31 6.30
N LEU A 49 -2.17 -9.87 5.04
CA LEU A 49 -3.41 -9.31 4.50
C LEU A 49 -4.60 -10.27 4.51
N ALA A 50 -4.36 -11.58 4.40
CA ALA A 50 -5.43 -12.57 4.48
C ALA A 50 -6.14 -12.56 5.85
N VAL A 51 -5.41 -12.22 6.92
CA VAL A 51 -5.95 -12.09 8.28
C VAL A 51 -6.53 -10.70 8.47
N GLU A 52 -5.75 -9.66 8.17
CA GLU A 52 -6.12 -8.25 8.40
C GLU A 52 -7.36 -7.84 7.60
N PHE A 53 -7.53 -8.38 6.39
CA PHE A 53 -8.62 -8.06 5.48
C PHE A 53 -9.53 -9.27 5.19
N ALA A 54 -9.67 -10.16 6.17
CA ALA A 54 -10.51 -11.35 6.06
C ALA A 54 -11.97 -10.99 5.68
N GLU A 55 -12.49 -9.84 6.13
CA GLU A 55 -13.85 -9.38 5.83
C GLU A 55 -14.12 -9.26 4.32
N TYR A 56 -13.16 -8.74 3.55
CA TYR A 56 -13.28 -8.58 2.09
C TYR A 56 -13.13 -9.90 1.32
N LEU A 57 -12.68 -10.95 2.01
CA LEU A 57 -12.39 -12.26 1.42
C LEU A 57 -13.42 -13.33 1.81
N THR A 58 -14.34 -13.03 2.73
CA THR A 58 -15.33 -13.98 3.28
C THR A 58 -16.16 -14.70 2.23
N LYS A 59 -16.57 -14.01 1.16
CA LYS A 59 -17.39 -14.57 0.07
C LYS A 59 -16.57 -15.27 -1.02
N ILE A 60 -15.24 -15.24 -0.91
CA ILE A 60 -14.32 -15.77 -1.90
C ILE A 60 -13.73 -17.07 -1.38
N PRO A 61 -13.66 -18.14 -2.19
CA PRO A 61 -13.00 -19.39 -1.78
C PRO A 61 -11.54 -19.14 -1.40
N ALA A 62 -11.11 -19.70 -0.26
CA ALA A 62 -9.77 -19.48 0.32
C ALA A 62 -8.61 -19.70 -0.67
N LYS A 63 -8.75 -20.65 -1.59
CA LYS A 63 -7.77 -20.93 -2.66
C LYS A 63 -7.45 -19.73 -3.57
N HIS A 64 -8.30 -18.69 -3.58
CA HIS A 64 -8.14 -17.49 -4.39
C HIS A 64 -7.66 -16.27 -3.59
N HIS A 65 -7.64 -16.34 -2.26
CA HIS A 65 -7.27 -15.20 -1.40
C HIS A 65 -5.87 -14.69 -1.74
N GLN A 66 -4.90 -15.60 -1.84
CA GLN A 66 -3.51 -15.23 -2.11
C GLN A 66 -3.33 -14.57 -3.47
N SER A 67 -4.03 -15.05 -4.52
CA SER A 67 -3.91 -14.46 -5.85
C SER A 67 -4.60 -13.09 -5.94
N ILE A 68 -5.69 -12.87 -5.19
CA ILE A 68 -6.33 -11.56 -5.04
C ILE A 68 -5.37 -10.57 -4.36
N ILE A 69 -4.82 -10.95 -3.21
CA ILE A 69 -3.87 -10.11 -2.47
C ILE A 69 -2.65 -9.78 -3.32
N ALA A 70 -2.06 -10.79 -3.97
CA ALA A 70 -0.92 -10.60 -4.86
C ALA A 70 -1.26 -9.66 -6.02
N THR A 71 -2.45 -9.78 -6.61
CA THR A 71 -2.90 -8.89 -7.70
C THR A 71 -3.08 -7.46 -7.20
N ALA A 72 -3.66 -7.26 -6.02
CA ALA A 72 -3.81 -5.93 -5.41
C ALA A 72 -2.45 -5.28 -5.14
N LEU A 73 -1.49 -6.04 -4.60
CA LEU A 73 -0.12 -5.56 -4.37
C LEU A 73 0.61 -5.25 -5.68
N ILE A 74 0.42 -6.05 -6.73
CA ILE A 74 0.97 -5.72 -8.04
C ILE A 74 0.34 -4.44 -8.57
N GLU A 75 -0.98 -4.31 -8.53
CA GLU A 75 -1.67 -3.16 -9.12
C GLU A 75 -1.34 -1.84 -8.40
N ILE A 76 -1.22 -1.86 -7.07
CA ILE A 76 -0.89 -0.65 -6.29
C ILE A 76 0.52 -0.11 -6.60
N SER A 77 1.43 -0.94 -7.13
CA SER A 77 2.76 -0.47 -7.54
C SER A 77 2.76 0.29 -8.87
N TYR A 78 1.64 0.33 -9.59
CA TYR A 78 1.53 1.06 -10.85
C TYR A 78 0.98 2.46 -10.62
N PRO A 79 1.50 3.49 -11.31
CA PRO A 79 1.03 4.86 -11.14
C PRO A 79 -0.43 4.99 -11.58
N GLN A 80 -1.28 5.42 -10.67
CA GLN A 80 -2.70 5.61 -10.95
C GLN A 80 -2.90 6.92 -11.74
N LYS A 81 -3.24 6.80 -13.03
CA LYS A 81 -3.49 7.97 -13.91
C LYS A 81 -4.76 8.72 -13.55
N ASN A 82 -5.76 8.04 -12.99
CA ASN A 82 -7.06 8.62 -12.65
C ASN A 82 -7.57 8.04 -11.33
N LEU A 83 -7.79 8.92 -10.34
CA LEU A 83 -8.25 8.55 -9.01
C LEU A 83 -9.65 7.91 -8.99
N SER A 84 -10.45 8.11 -10.05
CA SER A 84 -11.81 7.57 -10.17
C SER A 84 -11.87 6.16 -10.80
N ARG A 85 -10.74 5.62 -11.26
CA ARG A 85 -10.68 4.33 -11.95
C ARG A 85 -9.56 3.45 -11.42
N SER A 86 -9.81 2.15 -11.40
CA SER A 86 -8.80 1.13 -11.18
C SER A 86 -7.66 1.27 -12.18
N THR A 87 -6.43 0.98 -11.76
CA THR A 87 -5.25 1.07 -12.61
C THR A 87 -5.26 -0.05 -13.64
N PHE A 88 -5.67 -1.25 -13.22
CA PHE A 88 -5.85 -2.41 -14.10
C PHE A 88 -7.32 -2.60 -14.45
N CYS A 89 -7.57 -2.95 -15.71
CA CYS A 89 -8.89 -3.42 -16.12
C CYS A 89 -9.15 -4.87 -15.66
N ALA A 90 -10.40 -5.30 -15.72
CA ALA A 90 -10.79 -6.67 -15.33
C ALA A 90 -10.00 -7.77 -16.08
N LYS A 91 -9.59 -7.52 -17.33
CA LYS A 91 -8.78 -8.48 -18.10
C LYS A 91 -7.37 -8.63 -17.51
N GLU A 92 -6.73 -7.51 -17.16
CA GLU A 92 -5.39 -7.49 -16.55
C GLU A 92 -5.43 -8.13 -15.17
N ARG A 93 -6.40 -7.76 -14.33
CA ARG A 93 -6.59 -8.38 -13.01
C ARG A 93 -6.80 -9.90 -13.10
N ALA A 94 -7.67 -10.36 -14.00
CA ALA A 94 -7.89 -11.79 -14.21
C ALA A 94 -6.61 -12.51 -14.67
N CYS A 95 -5.81 -11.86 -15.51
CA CYS A 95 -4.50 -12.37 -15.94
C CYS A 95 -3.51 -12.48 -14.78
N CYS A 96 -3.38 -11.44 -13.94
CA CYS A 96 -2.54 -11.46 -12.74
C CYS A 96 -2.95 -12.55 -11.74
N MET A 97 -4.26 -12.82 -11.64
CA MET A 97 -4.80 -13.89 -10.80
C MET A 97 -4.62 -15.29 -11.40
N GLY A 98 -4.26 -15.42 -12.68
CA GLY A 98 -4.17 -16.69 -13.39
C GLY A 98 -5.52 -17.37 -13.64
N ILE A 99 -6.60 -16.60 -13.80
CA ILE A 99 -7.96 -17.14 -14.00
C ILE A 99 -8.64 -16.56 -15.24
N SER A 100 -9.72 -17.21 -15.68
CA SER A 100 -10.55 -16.67 -16.76
C SER A 100 -11.29 -15.40 -16.31
N ARG A 101 -11.57 -14.50 -17.27
CA ARG A 101 -12.36 -13.29 -17.01
C ARG A 101 -13.77 -13.60 -16.48
N ARG A 102 -14.38 -14.71 -16.91
CA ARG A 102 -15.68 -15.18 -16.39
C ARG A 102 -15.57 -15.53 -14.91
N GLN A 103 -14.55 -16.28 -14.53
CA GLN A 103 -14.31 -16.64 -13.13
C GLN A 103 -14.02 -15.41 -12.27
N TYR A 104 -13.27 -14.44 -12.77
CA TYR A 104 -13.03 -13.17 -12.09
C TYR A 104 -14.33 -12.45 -11.68
N TYR A 105 -15.30 -12.35 -12.60
CA TYR A 105 -16.61 -11.76 -12.30
C TYR A 105 -17.42 -12.62 -11.32
N ASN A 106 -17.43 -13.95 -11.49
CA ASN A 106 -18.16 -14.83 -10.59
C ASN A 106 -17.65 -14.79 -9.13
N LEU A 107 -16.36 -14.46 -8.94
CA LEU A 107 -15.73 -14.34 -7.63
C LEU A 107 -15.91 -12.96 -6.99
N ASN A 108 -16.49 -11.97 -7.69
CA ASN A 108 -16.45 -10.56 -7.29
C ASN A 108 -15.03 -10.08 -6.93
N ALA A 109 -14.01 -10.62 -7.62
CA ALA A 109 -12.62 -10.37 -7.27
C ALA A 109 -12.22 -8.88 -7.41
N GLY A 110 -12.89 -8.14 -8.30
CA GLY A 110 -12.65 -6.71 -8.49
C GLY A 110 -12.89 -5.89 -7.23
N GLU A 111 -14.03 -6.10 -6.58
CA GLU A 111 -14.39 -5.38 -5.34
C GLU A 111 -13.39 -5.69 -4.22
N ALA A 112 -12.99 -6.95 -4.05
CA ALA A 112 -11.99 -7.34 -3.06
C ALA A 112 -10.62 -6.69 -3.35
N ILE A 113 -10.18 -6.65 -4.61
CA ILE A 113 -8.93 -5.99 -5.01
C ILE A 113 -9.01 -4.48 -4.71
N ASP A 114 -10.10 -3.81 -5.10
CA ASP A 114 -10.28 -2.37 -4.88
C ASP A 114 -10.29 -2.03 -3.38
N ASN A 115 -10.95 -2.85 -2.55
CA ASN A 115 -10.97 -2.67 -1.10
C ASN A 115 -9.58 -2.82 -0.47
N ILE A 116 -8.80 -3.83 -0.90
CA ILE A 116 -7.44 -4.04 -0.41
C ILE A 116 -6.54 -2.85 -0.80
N ILE A 117 -6.57 -2.42 -2.07
CA ILE A 117 -5.80 -1.27 -2.56
C ILE A 117 -6.19 0.00 -1.80
N GLY A 118 -7.49 0.24 -1.64
CA GLY A 118 -8.04 1.40 -0.93
C GLY A 118 -7.57 1.47 0.52
N ASN A 119 -7.61 0.35 1.25
CA ASN A 119 -7.17 0.28 2.64
C ASN A 119 -5.66 0.47 2.78
N ILE A 120 -4.84 -0.21 1.97
CA ILE A 120 -3.38 -0.02 1.99
C ILE A 120 -3.02 1.45 1.72
N THR A 121 -3.64 2.04 0.69
CA THR A 121 -3.44 3.45 0.33
C THR A 121 -3.88 4.40 1.45
N GLY A 122 -5.05 4.13 2.06
CA GLY A 122 -5.58 4.93 3.16
C GLY A 122 -4.67 4.91 4.38
N ILE A 123 -4.23 3.71 4.80
CA ILE A 123 -3.29 3.54 5.90
C ILE A 123 -1.97 4.24 5.62
N ALA A 124 -1.40 4.06 4.42
CA ALA A 124 -0.16 4.72 4.01
C ALA A 124 -0.26 6.25 4.08
N LYS A 125 -1.38 6.83 3.64
CA LYS A 125 -1.63 8.28 3.73
C LYS A 125 -1.74 8.77 5.18
N VAL A 126 -2.37 7.99 6.06
CA VAL A 126 -2.44 8.31 7.50
C VAL A 126 -1.05 8.29 8.12
N VAL A 127 -0.22 7.28 7.82
CA VAL A 127 1.17 7.22 8.29
C VAL A 127 1.98 8.40 7.75
N ALA A 128 1.84 8.74 6.47
CA ALA A 128 2.49 9.91 5.89
C ALA A 128 2.07 11.22 6.59
N GLY A 129 0.80 11.33 7.00
CA GLY A 129 0.32 12.44 7.84
C GLY A 129 1.04 12.52 9.18
N LYS A 130 1.13 11.39 9.90
CA LYS A 130 1.86 11.31 11.18
C LYS A 130 3.35 11.64 11.04
N VAL A 131 4.01 11.13 9.99
CA VAL A 131 5.42 11.45 9.69
C VAL A 131 5.59 12.95 9.42
N ARG A 132 4.66 13.58 8.69
CA ARG A 132 4.67 15.04 8.45
C ARG A 132 4.51 15.83 9.74
N GLU A 133 3.61 15.42 10.64
CA GLU A 133 3.42 16.06 11.94
C GLU A 133 4.70 15.99 12.79
N GLN A 134 5.37 14.85 12.82
CA GLN A 134 6.65 14.67 13.55
C GLN A 134 7.79 15.52 12.98
N LEU A 135 7.79 15.80 11.67
CA LEU A 135 8.75 16.70 11.04
C LEU A 135 8.52 18.19 11.37
N GLY A 136 7.43 18.52 12.07
CA GLY A 136 7.15 19.85 12.63
C GLY A 136 6.95 20.98 11.63
N ILE A 137 6.93 20.73 10.31
CA ILE A 137 7.01 21.78 9.29
C ILE A 137 6.22 21.39 8.04
N ASN A 138 5.65 22.41 7.40
CA ASN A 138 5.24 22.56 5.99
C ASN A 138 6.24 22.01 4.93
N LEU A 139 6.83 20.84 5.14
CA LEU A 139 7.56 20.10 4.14
C LEU A 139 6.52 19.55 3.17
N LYS A 140 6.37 20.23 2.03
CA LYS A 140 5.74 19.64 0.84
C LYS A 140 6.56 18.39 0.47
N LEU A 141 6.17 17.26 1.04
CA LEU A 141 6.63 15.96 0.60
C LEU A 141 5.89 15.70 -0.71
N GLY A 142 6.57 16.00 -1.82
CA GLY A 142 6.18 15.51 -3.13
C GLY A 142 6.39 14.01 -3.13
N TYR A 143 5.30 13.29 -2.89
CA TYR A 143 5.18 11.85 -3.09
C TYR A 143 4.33 11.64 -4.34
#